data_AF-A0A7Y4YTJ9-F1
#
_entry.id   AF-A0A7Y4YTJ9-F1
#
_cell.length_a   1.000
_cell.length_b   1.000
_cell.length_c   1.000
_cell.angle_alpha   90.00
_cell.angle_beta   90.00
_cell.angle_gamma   90.00
#
_symmetry.space_group_name_H-M   'P 1'
#
loop_
_entity.id
_entity.type
_entity.pdbx_description
1 polymer ?
#
loop_
_entity_poly.entity_id
_entity_poly.type
_entity_poly.pdbx_seq_one_letter_code
_entity_poly.pdbx_strand_id
1 'polypeptide(L)' 'MNTQLVIEQKMQQQFHQLAEETHRTESEIIHEALAGYLAADRHYVEVLKQRIAAADRGEFASDKEVEAFFSERGE' A
#
# COMPACT_ATOMS: atom_id res chain seq x y z
N MET A 1 13.83 -11.49 -19.27
CA MET A 1 13.54 -12.68 -18.45
C MET A 1 12.04 -12.86 -18.44
N ASN A 2 11.53 -14.07 -18.70
CA ASN A 2 10.12 -14.39 -18.48
C ASN A 2 10.02 -15.07 -17.11
N THR A 3 9.25 -14.51 -16.20
CA THR A 3 9.05 -15.03 -14.84
C THR A 3 7.63 -15.54 -14.71
N GLN A 4 7.45 -16.75 -14.18
CA GLN A 4 6.13 -17.30 -13.88
C GLN A 4 5.72 -16.95 -12.45
N LEU A 5 4.53 -16.38 -12.29
CA LEU A 5 3.89 -16.13 -11.01
C LEU A 5 2.72 -17.09 -10.85
N VAL A 6 2.63 -17.74 -9.70
CA VAL A 6 1.50 -18.60 -9.36
C VAL A 6 0.46 -17.75 -8.63
N ILE A 7 -0.74 -17.66 -9.20
CA ILE A 7 -1.89 -16.98 -8.61
C ILE A 7 -3.02 -17.97 -8.39
N GLU A 8 -3.84 -17.73 -7.37
CA GLU A 8 -4.99 -18.57 -7.08
C GLU A 8 -6.03 -18.47 -8.20
N GLN A 9 -6.70 -19.59 -8.53
CA GLN A 9 -7.59 -19.67 -9.70
C GLN A 9 -8.72 -18.63 -9.67
N LYS A 10 -9.33 -18.41 -8.49
CA LYS A 10 -10.37 -17.40 -8.34
C LYS A 10 -9.85 -15.99 -8.63
N MET A 11 -8.63 -15.69 -8.17
CA MET A 11 -8.00 -14.39 -8.41
C MET A 11 -7.65 -14.20 -9.89
N GLN A 12 -7.18 -15.24 -10.57
CA GLN A 12 -6.97 -15.20 -12.01
C GLN A 12 -8.27 -14.87 -12.76
N GLN A 13 -9.38 -15.50 -12.39
CA GLN A 13 -10.69 -15.22 -13.01
C GLN A 13 -11.13 -13.76 -12.80
N GLN A 14 -10.86 -13.18 -11.63
CA GLN A 14 -11.16 -11.77 -11.36
C GLN A 14 -10.34 -10.83 -12.25
N PHE A 15 -9.05 -11.12 -12.47
CA PHE A 15 -8.22 -10.35 -13.39
C PHE A 15 -8.65 -10.50 -14.84
N HIS A 16 -9.03 -11.71 -15.25
CA HIS A 16 -9.58 -11.97 -16.58
C HIS A 16 -10.85 -11.15 -16.85
N GLN A 17 -11.82 -11.20 -15.93
CA GLN A 17 -13.06 -10.42 -16.05
C GLN A 17 -12.77 -8.91 -16.13
N LEU A 18 -11.88 -8.40 -15.27
CA LEU A 18 -11.51 -6.99 -15.29
C LEU A 18 -10.83 -6.58 -16.60
N ALA A 19 -10.01 -7.45 -17.18
CA ALA A 19 -9.37 -7.22 -18.47
C ALA A 19 -10.42 -7.13 -19.60
N GLU A 20 -11.43 -8.01 -19.62
CA GLU A 20 -12.53 -7.96 -20.57
C GLU A 20 -13.35 -6.67 -20.45
N GLU A 21 -13.77 -6.32 -19.24
CA GLU A 21 -14.58 -5.12 -18.94
C GLU A 21 -13.85 -3.82 -19.30
N THR A 22 -12.52 -3.80 -19.17
CA THR A 22 -11.68 -2.62 -19.45
C THR A 22 -11.08 -2.62 -20.86
N HIS A 23 -11.33 -3.66 -21.67
CA HIS A 23 -10.74 -3.86 -23.00
C HIS A 23 -9.21 -3.82 -22.99
N ARG A 24 -8.60 -4.42 -21.97
CA ARG A 24 -7.15 -4.51 -21.77
C ARG A 24 -6.72 -5.96 -21.74
N THR A 25 -5.42 -6.21 -21.80
CA THR A 25 -4.89 -7.56 -21.61
C THR A 25 -4.76 -7.90 -20.14
N GLU A 26 -4.92 -9.18 -19.77
CA GLU A 26 -4.67 -9.65 -18.40
C GLU A 26 -3.28 -9.26 -17.90
N SER A 27 -2.26 -9.33 -18.76
CA SER A 27 -0.90 -8.96 -18.40
C SER A 27 -0.76 -7.49 -18.04
N GLU A 28 -1.48 -6.59 -18.70
CA GLU A 28 -1.45 -5.16 -18.36
C GLU A 28 -2.10 -4.89 -17.01
N ILE A 29 -3.26 -5.51 -16.74
CA ILE A 29 -3.95 -5.39 -15.46
C ILE A 29 -3.10 -5.95 -14.32
N ILE A 30 -2.51 -7.14 -14.50
CA ILE A 30 -1.66 -7.77 -13.49
C ILE A 30 -0.39 -6.95 -13.26
N HIS A 31 0.26 -6.45 -14.31
CA HIS A 31 1.42 -5.58 -14.15
C HIS A 31 1.09 -4.29 -13.40
N GLU A 32 -0.05 -3.66 -13.72
CA GLU A 32 -0.49 -2.47 -13.01
C GLU A 32 -0.75 -2.75 -11.53
N ALA A 33 -1.45 -3.85 -11.22
CA ALA A 33 -1.71 -4.25 -9.84
C ALA A 33 -0.41 -4.49 -9.04
N LEU A 34 0.55 -5.20 -9.64
CA LEU A 34 1.86 -5.46 -9.03
C LEU A 34 2.68 -4.17 -8.85
N ALA A 35 2.68 -3.28 -9.85
CA ALA A 35 3.37 -1.99 -9.77
C ALA A 35 2.76 -1.11 -8.67
N GLY A 36 1.43 -1.07 -8.57
CA GLY A 36 0.71 -0.36 -7.52
C GLY A 36 1.04 -0.87 -6.12
N TYR A 37 1.02 -2.20 -5.93
CA TYR A 37 1.41 -2.84 -4.67
C TYR A 37 2.83 -2.47 -4.26
N LEU A 38 3.81 -2.61 -5.17
CA LEU A 38 5.20 -2.29 -4.88
C LEU A 38 5.43 -0.80 -4.59
N ALA A 39 4.71 0.11 -5.25
CA ALA A 39 4.80 1.53 -5.01
C ALA A 39 4.25 1.91 -3.61
N ALA A 40 3.08 1.37 -3.26
CA ALA A 40 2.45 1.60 -1.95
C ALA A 40 3.34 1.07 -0.81
N ASP A 41 3.81 -0.18 -0.93
CA ASP A 41 4.64 -0.80 0.11
C ASP A 41 5.98 -0.10 0.26
N ARG A 42 6.61 0.35 -0.84
CA ARG A 42 7.86 1.10 -0.75
C ARG A 42 7.67 2.41 0.01
N HIS A 43 6.58 3.14 -0.26
CA HIS A 43 6.27 4.36 0.45
C HIS A 43 6.03 4.08 1.95
N TYR A 44 5.24 3.06 2.27
CA TYR A 44 4.94 2.69 3.65
C TYR A 44 6.19 2.29 4.44
N VAL A 45 7.06 1.46 3.86
CA VAL A 45 8.34 1.08 4.47
C VAL A 45 9.21 2.30 4.75
N GLU A 46 9.26 3.26 3.84
CA GLU A 46 10.05 4.48 4.03
C GLU A 46 9.46 5.35 5.16
N VAL A 47 8.15 5.52 5.21
CA VAL A 47 7.47 6.24 6.30
C VAL A 47 7.74 5.57 7.65
N LEU A 48 7.67 4.23 7.71
CA LEU A 48 7.98 3.50 8.95
C LEU A 48 9.41 3.73 9.40
N LYS A 49 10.39 3.64 8.48
CA LYS A 49 11.80 3.91 8.80
C LYS A 49 11.99 5.32 9.36
N GLN A 50 11.36 6.32 8.75
CA GLN A 50 11.43 7.70 9.21
C GLN A 50 10.82 7.88 10.61
N ARG A 51 9.66 7.27 10.86
CA ARG A 51 8.97 7.32 12.17
C ARG A 51 9.78 6.63 13.28
N ILE A 52 10.37 5.47 12.98
CA ILE A 52 11.26 4.77 13.92
C ILE A 52 12.47 5.65 14.24
N ALA A 53 13.13 6.21 13.22
CA ALA A 53 14.29 7.08 13.44
C ALA A 53 13.94 8.36 14.22
N ALA A 54 12.74 8.92 14.04
CA ALA A 54 12.25 10.05 14.83
C ALA A 54 12.03 9.66 16.31
N ALA A 55 11.40 8.51 16.55
CA ALA A 55 11.22 7.97 17.90
C ALA A 55 12.57 7.68 18.60
N ASP A 56 13.55 7.14 17.87
CA ASP A 56 14.91 6.91 18.39
C ASP A 56 15.62 8.22 18.78
N ARG A 57 15.26 9.34 18.15
CA ARG A 57 15.73 10.70 18.52
C ARG A 57 14.88 11.36 19.61
N GLY A 58 13.83 10.69 20.10
CA GLY A 58 12.91 11.23 21.10
C GLY A 58 11.90 12.24 20.53
N GLU A 59 11.71 12.29 19.21
CA GLU A 59 10.74 13.17 18.54
C GLU A 59 9.32 12.59 18.66
N PHE A 60 8.77 12.68 19.86
CA PHE A 60 7.37 12.36 20.15
C PHE A 60 6.52 13.63 20.18
N ALA A 61 5.21 13.48 19.97
CA ALA A 61 4.27 14.56 20.22
C ALA A 61 4.31 14.96 21.70
N SER A 62 4.22 16.25 21.96
CA SER A 62 4.06 16.79 23.30
C SER A 62 2.67 16.49 23.86
N ASP A 63 2.55 16.51 25.19
CA ASP A 63 1.26 16.28 25.88
C ASP A 63 0.14 17.19 25.36
N LYS A 64 0.47 18.45 25.03
CA LYS A 64 -0.48 19.42 24.48
C LYS A 64 -0.95 19.05 23.07
N GLU A 65 -0.06 18.53 22.23
CA GLU A 65 -0.42 18.07 20.88
C GLU A 65 -1.31 16.83 20.95
N VAL A 66 -1.03 15.94 21.91
CA VAL A 66 -1.86 14.76 22.18
C VAL A 66 -3.24 15.19 22.68
N GLU A 67 -3.32 16.08 23.66
CA GLU A 67 -4.58 16.58 24.24
C GLU A 67 -5.44 17.29 23.18
N ALA A 68 -4.82 18.12 22.32
CA ALA A 68 -5.51 18.78 21.22
C ALA A 68 -6.08 17.78 20.20
N PHE A 69 -5.30 16.76 19.82
CA PHE A 69 -5.76 15.73 18.89
C PHE A 69 -7.01 15.00 19.40
N PHE A 70 -7.00 14.57 20.67
CA PHE A 70 -8.15 13.88 21.26
C PHE A 70 -9.35 14.80 21.51
N SER A 71 -9.14 16.08 21.80
CA SER A 71 -10.24 17.04 21.95
C SER A 71 -10.96 17.34 20.62
N GLU A 72 -10.23 17.29 19.50
CA GLU A 72 -10.80 17.59 18.17
C GLU A 72 -11.37 16.36 17.44
N ARG A 73 -10.85 15.16 17.74
CA ARG A 73 -11.11 13.94 16.94
C ARG A 73 -11.38 12.68 17.76
N GLY A 74 -11.27 12.74 19.08
CA GLY A 74 -11.66 11.64 19.95
C GLY A 74 -13.16 11.56 20.03
N GLU A 75 -13.76 10.50 19.47
CA GLU A 75 -15.08 10.04 19.90
C GLU A 75 -14.98 9.26 21.21
#